data_AF-A0A7K2NWF9-F1
#
_entry.id   AF-A0A7K2NWF9-F1
#
_cell.length_a   1.000
_cell.length_b   1.000
_cell.length_c   1.000
_cell.angle_alpha   90.00
_cell.angle_beta   90.00
_cell.angle_gamma   90.00
#
_symmetry.space_group_name_H-M   'P 1'
#
loop_
_entity.id
_entity.type
_entity.pdbx_description
1 polymer ?
#
loop_
_entity_poly.entity_id
_entity_poly.type
_entity_poly.pdbx_seq_one_letter_code
_entity_poly.pdbx_strand_id
1 'polypeptide(L)'
;EPPRPGALYEAVERRHTSRMPFTGRPVPDPVVTEMVAAARAEGAYLDVPDIVATRRLLRLTAAAERNAADAERVAETRAWLTAPGSATPYGIPATALGPRDGSGRMPMRDFAAPLPALGRPAPRFERHVQVALLWTPHDRRQDWLCAGQALQRVLLTATAHGVRTSMLHQAMEWPDLRAAMSGTRQRHHPHLLIRFG
;
A
#
# COMPACT_ATOMS: atom_id res chain seq x y z
N GLU A 1 9.92 -13.90 18.21
CA GLU A 1 10.43 -12.54 18.49
C GLU A 1 10.62 -11.85 17.14
N PRO A 2 10.18 -10.59 16.94
CA PRO A 2 10.36 -9.90 15.67
C PRO A 2 11.87 -9.75 15.36
N PRO A 3 12.28 -9.74 14.08
CA PRO A 3 13.69 -9.61 13.72
C PRO A 3 14.29 -8.34 14.34
N ARG A 4 15.50 -8.47 14.88
CA ARG A 4 16.26 -7.33 15.42
C ARG A 4 16.55 -6.33 14.28
N PRO A 5 16.54 -5.00 14.54
CA PRO A 5 16.72 -3.99 13.49
C PRO A 5 17.95 -4.22 12.59
N GLY A 6 19.08 -4.67 13.16
CA GLY A 6 20.29 -4.96 12.39
C GLY A 6 20.15 -6.07 11.34
N ALA A 7 19.24 -7.03 11.55
CA ALA A 7 18.95 -8.09 10.59
C ALA A 7 18.14 -7.61 9.37
N LEU A 8 17.54 -6.41 9.45
CA LEU A 8 16.73 -5.82 8.39
C LEU A 8 17.50 -4.80 7.54
N TYR A 9 18.75 -4.51 7.87
CA TYR A 9 19.56 -3.51 7.17
C TYR A 9 19.65 -3.78 5.66
N GLU A 10 20.00 -5.02 5.29
CA GLU A 10 20.07 -5.47 3.89
C GLU A 10 18.73 -5.39 3.13
N ALA A 11 17.61 -5.32 3.85
CA ALA A 11 16.30 -5.17 3.23
C ALA A 11 16.01 -3.71 2.80
N VAL A 12 16.73 -2.72 3.37
CA VAL A 12 16.50 -1.30 3.08
C VAL A 12 16.73 -0.99 1.61
N GLU A 13 17.86 -1.44 1.05
CA GLU A 13 18.23 -1.19 -0.35
C GLU A 13 17.34 -1.98 -1.32
N ARG A 14 16.87 -3.16 -0.91
CA ARG A 14 16.02 -4.04 -1.74
C ARG A 14 14.55 -3.66 -1.72
N ARG A 15 14.11 -2.88 -0.73
CA ARG A 15 12.70 -2.55 -0.53
C ARG A 15 12.26 -1.50 -1.55
N HIS A 16 11.40 -1.92 -2.46
CA HIS A 16 10.74 -1.05 -3.42
C HIS A 16 9.22 -1.24 -3.38
N THR A 17 8.49 -0.16 -3.61
CA THR A 17 7.04 -0.23 -3.82
C THR A 17 6.77 -0.81 -5.20
N SER A 18 6.20 -2.02 -5.26
CA SER A 18 5.83 -2.65 -6.52
C SER A 18 4.38 -2.34 -6.86
N ARG A 19 4.15 -1.82 -8.07
CA ARG A 19 2.80 -1.55 -8.61
C ARG A 19 2.40 -2.57 -9.68
N MET A 20 3.17 -3.65 -9.81
CA MET A 20 2.94 -4.73 -10.77
C MET A 20 1.94 -5.77 -10.21
N PRO A 21 1.36 -6.62 -11.08
CA PRO A 21 0.68 -7.84 -10.65
C PRO A 21 1.58 -8.71 -9.78
N PHE A 22 1.02 -9.31 -8.74
CA PHE A 22 1.71 -10.31 -7.91
C PHE A 22 1.35 -11.72 -8.35
N THR A 23 2.04 -12.71 -7.78
CA THR A 23 1.86 -14.12 -8.19
C THR A 23 0.48 -14.67 -7.85
N GLY A 24 -0.21 -14.06 -6.87
CA GLY A 24 -1.50 -14.52 -6.35
C GLY A 24 -1.40 -15.80 -5.50
N ARG A 25 -0.18 -16.26 -5.20
CA ARG A 25 0.06 -17.32 -4.22
C ARG A 25 -0.01 -16.72 -2.81
N PRO A 26 -0.62 -17.42 -1.84
CA PRO A 26 -0.67 -16.93 -0.48
C PRO A 26 0.75 -16.83 0.09
N VAL A 27 1.08 -15.69 0.67
CA VAL A 27 2.29 -15.53 1.49
C VAL A 27 2.18 -16.47 2.70
N PRO A 28 3.24 -17.23 3.03
CA PRO A 28 3.21 -18.17 4.15
C PRO A 28 2.83 -17.52 5.48
N ASP A 29 1.99 -18.18 6.26
CA ASP A 29 1.50 -17.69 7.57
C ASP A 29 2.62 -17.28 8.55
N PRO A 30 3.79 -17.97 8.62
CA PRO A 30 4.90 -17.51 9.46
C PRO A 30 5.39 -16.11 9.08
N VAL A 31 5.48 -15.80 7.80
CA VAL A 31 5.91 -14.48 7.30
C VAL A 31 4.88 -13.41 7.66
N VAL A 32 3.59 -13.73 7.49
CA VAL A 32 2.50 -12.83 7.87
C VAL A 32 2.51 -12.57 9.38
N THR A 33 2.74 -13.60 10.18
CA THR A 33 2.86 -13.51 11.65
C THR A 33 4.03 -12.59 12.05
N GLU A 34 5.17 -12.71 11.38
CA GLU A 34 6.31 -11.81 11.61
C GLU A 34 6.01 -10.36 11.23
N MET A 35 5.30 -10.12 10.13
CA MET A 35 4.84 -8.77 9.75
C MET A 35 3.92 -8.18 10.83
N VAL A 36 2.98 -8.97 11.35
CA VAL A 36 2.10 -8.52 12.44
C VAL A 36 2.90 -8.21 13.70
N ALA A 37 3.85 -9.08 14.07
CA ALA A 37 4.73 -8.86 15.22
C ALA A 37 5.62 -7.61 15.03
N ALA A 38 6.08 -7.33 13.81
CA ALA A 38 6.86 -6.14 13.47
C ALA A 38 6.07 -4.84 13.71
N ALA A 39 4.80 -4.79 13.31
CA ALA A 39 3.96 -3.62 13.60
C ALA A 39 3.74 -3.44 15.10
N ARG A 40 3.49 -4.54 15.81
CA ARG A 40 3.26 -4.55 17.27
C ARG A 40 4.45 -4.05 18.06
N ALA A 41 5.67 -4.38 17.63
CA ALA A 41 6.90 -3.93 18.26
C ALA A 41 7.05 -2.40 18.26
N GLU A 42 6.41 -1.72 17.31
CA GLU A 42 6.41 -0.25 17.19
C GLU A 42 5.12 0.40 17.74
N GLY A 43 4.28 -0.37 18.44
CA GLY A 43 3.04 0.11 19.05
C GLY A 43 1.85 0.27 18.09
N ALA A 44 1.97 -0.19 16.84
CA ALA A 44 0.88 -0.21 15.87
C ALA A 44 0.32 -1.62 15.65
N TYR A 45 -0.76 -1.71 14.90
CA TYR A 45 -1.49 -2.94 14.66
C TYR A 45 -1.58 -3.19 13.16
N LEU A 46 -1.32 -4.42 12.74
CA LEU A 46 -1.48 -4.86 11.37
C LEU A 46 -2.55 -5.95 11.32
N ASP A 47 -3.68 -5.66 10.68
CA ASP A 47 -4.79 -6.62 10.51
C ASP A 47 -4.79 -7.18 9.10
N VAL A 48 -4.79 -8.50 8.96
CA VAL A 48 -4.85 -9.19 7.67
C VAL A 48 -6.26 -9.76 7.54
N PRO A 49 -7.14 -9.11 6.76
CA PRO A 49 -8.55 -9.49 6.68
C PRO A 49 -8.76 -10.75 5.84
N ASP A 50 -9.91 -11.39 6.05
CA ASP A 50 -10.40 -12.44 5.16
C ASP A 50 -10.74 -11.90 3.75
N ILE A 51 -11.19 -12.79 2.86
CA ILE A 51 -11.53 -12.45 1.47
C ILE A 51 -12.69 -11.45 1.36
N VAL A 52 -13.66 -11.48 2.28
CA VAL A 52 -14.85 -10.61 2.24
C VAL A 52 -14.46 -9.21 2.67
N ALA A 53 -13.74 -9.09 3.79
CA ALA A 53 -13.23 -7.83 4.29
C ALA A 53 -12.18 -7.24 3.34
N THR A 54 -11.30 -8.06 2.73
CA THR A 54 -10.38 -7.61 1.67
C THR A 54 -11.13 -6.94 0.51
N ARG A 55 -12.17 -7.60 -0.01
CA ARG A 55 -13.00 -7.02 -1.10
C ARG A 55 -13.65 -5.71 -0.69
N ARG A 56 -14.12 -5.60 0.56
CA ARG A 56 -14.71 -4.37 1.10
C ARG A 56 -13.68 -3.23 1.15
N LEU A 57 -12.47 -3.48 1.66
CA LEU A 57 -11.41 -2.48 1.73
C LEU A 57 -11.00 -2.01 0.33
N LEU A 58 -10.83 -2.93 -0.62
CA LEU A 58 -10.53 -2.57 -2.02
C LEU A 58 -11.65 -1.74 -2.66
N ARG A 59 -12.92 -2.00 -2.35
CA ARG A 59 -14.04 -1.16 -2.85
C ARG A 59 -13.99 0.26 -2.30
N LEU A 60 -13.62 0.44 -1.03
CA LEU A 60 -13.45 1.77 -0.43
C LEU A 60 -12.29 2.51 -1.07
N THR A 61 -11.15 1.83 -1.29
CA THR A 61 -10.02 2.38 -2.04
C THR A 61 -10.43 2.77 -3.47
N ALA A 62 -11.21 1.94 -4.16
CA ALA A 62 -11.71 2.26 -5.49
C ALA A 62 -12.69 3.44 -5.51
N ALA A 63 -13.45 3.65 -4.44
CA ALA A 63 -14.32 4.82 -4.31
C ALA A 63 -13.50 6.10 -4.18
N ALA A 64 -12.42 6.07 -3.40
CA ALA A 64 -11.50 7.20 -3.28
C ALA A 64 -10.86 7.58 -4.63
N GLU A 65 -10.46 6.61 -5.44
CA GLU A 65 -9.92 6.87 -6.79
C GLU A 65 -10.93 7.58 -7.69
N ARG A 66 -12.22 7.24 -7.60
CA ARG A 66 -13.27 7.95 -8.38
C ARG A 66 -13.47 9.38 -7.88
N ASN A 67 -13.32 9.62 -6.58
CA ASN A 67 -13.42 10.95 -5.99
C ASN A 67 -12.18 11.82 -6.31
N ALA A 68 -11.06 11.22 -6.68
CA ALA A 68 -9.80 11.91 -6.98
C ALA A 68 -9.77 12.64 -8.33
N ALA A 69 -10.93 12.82 -8.99
CA ALA A 69 -11.06 13.61 -10.23
C ALA A 69 -10.88 15.13 -10.02
N ASP A 70 -10.59 15.57 -8.79
CA ASP A 70 -10.25 16.95 -8.47
C ASP A 70 -8.98 17.40 -9.21
N ALA A 71 -9.10 18.47 -10.00
CA ALA A 71 -8.04 18.99 -10.85
C ALA A 71 -6.79 19.39 -10.05
N GLU A 72 -6.94 19.91 -8.82
CA GLU A 72 -5.80 20.31 -8.00
C GLU A 72 -5.00 19.09 -7.51
N ARG A 73 -5.68 18.04 -7.05
CA ARG A 73 -5.04 16.78 -6.61
C ARG A 73 -4.36 16.06 -7.76
N VAL A 74 -4.95 16.11 -8.96
CA VAL A 74 -4.35 15.59 -10.19
C VAL A 74 -3.10 16.39 -10.56
N ALA A 75 -3.15 17.72 -10.48
CA ALA A 75 -2.00 18.58 -10.74
C ALA A 75 -0.85 18.31 -9.75
N GLU A 76 -1.16 18.21 -8.45
CA GLU A 76 -0.19 17.84 -7.41
C GLU A 76 0.44 16.47 -7.70
N THR A 77 -0.38 15.45 -7.97
CA THR A 77 0.11 14.10 -8.27
C THR A 77 1.05 14.10 -9.48
N ARG A 78 0.74 14.88 -10.52
CA ARG A 78 1.57 15.02 -11.72
C ARG A 78 2.87 15.78 -11.46
N ALA A 79 2.85 16.78 -10.58
CA ALA A 79 4.04 17.54 -10.21
C ALA A 79 5.11 16.65 -9.54
N TRP A 80 4.71 15.56 -8.91
CA TRP A 80 5.62 14.56 -8.34
C TRP A 80 6.18 13.56 -9.35
N LEU A 81 5.68 13.52 -10.59
CA LEU A 81 6.21 12.61 -11.61
C LEU A 81 7.48 13.16 -12.25
N THR A 82 8.49 12.32 -12.36
CA THR A 82 9.76 12.67 -13.00
C THR A 82 9.94 11.92 -14.31
N ALA A 83 10.39 12.64 -15.33
CA ALA A 83 10.70 12.06 -16.63
C ALA A 83 11.86 11.05 -16.52
N PRO A 84 11.89 9.99 -17.35
CA PRO A 84 13.04 9.10 -17.43
C PRO A 84 14.32 9.89 -17.71
N GLY A 85 15.37 9.68 -16.92
CA GLY A 85 16.64 10.40 -17.05
C GLY A 85 16.69 11.79 -16.41
N SER A 86 15.63 12.21 -15.70
CA SER A 86 15.66 13.43 -14.88
C SER A 86 16.73 13.32 -13.78
N ALA A 87 17.52 14.38 -13.60
CA ALA A 87 18.53 14.49 -12.54
C ALA A 87 17.94 14.94 -11.18
N THR A 88 16.62 15.09 -11.07
CA THR A 88 15.94 15.48 -9.83
C THR A 88 16.09 14.39 -8.76
N PRO A 89 16.60 14.70 -7.55
CA PRO A 89 16.82 13.70 -6.51
C PRO A 89 15.51 13.19 -5.87
N TYR A 90 14.39 13.88 -6.10
CA TYR A 90 13.08 13.57 -5.51
C TYR A 90 12.00 13.40 -6.58
N GLY A 91 10.95 12.64 -6.25
CA GLY A 91 9.80 12.38 -7.10
C GLY A 91 9.57 10.90 -7.38
N ILE A 92 8.58 10.62 -8.21
CA ILE A 92 8.20 9.28 -8.65
C ILE A 92 8.62 9.13 -10.12
N PRO A 93 9.64 8.31 -10.41
CA PRO A 93 10.04 8.05 -11.79
C PRO A 93 8.87 7.47 -12.59
N ALA A 94 8.71 7.89 -13.85
CA ALA A 94 7.71 7.31 -14.75
C ALA A 94 7.85 5.79 -14.90
N THR A 95 9.07 5.26 -14.75
CA THR A 95 9.36 3.81 -14.77
C THR A 95 8.88 3.05 -13.53
N ALA A 96 8.59 3.75 -12.42
CA ALA A 96 8.02 3.19 -11.20
C ALA A 96 6.48 3.16 -11.20
N LEU A 97 5.86 3.66 -12.27
CA LEU A 97 4.42 3.59 -12.49
C LEU A 97 4.02 2.16 -12.86
N GLY A 98 2.93 1.69 -12.26
CA GLY A 98 2.37 0.38 -12.56
C GLY A 98 1.30 0.46 -13.64
N PRO A 99 1.04 -0.65 -14.34
CA PRO A 99 -0.09 -0.73 -15.26
C PRO A 99 -1.41 -0.69 -14.48
N ARG A 100 -2.48 -0.28 -15.17
CA ARG A 100 -3.84 -0.48 -14.66
C ARG A 100 -4.21 -1.96 -14.75
N ASP A 101 -5.02 -2.43 -13.82
CA ASP A 101 -5.56 -3.77 -13.85
C ASP A 101 -6.62 -3.91 -14.95
N GLY A 102 -6.34 -4.75 -15.94
CA GLY A 102 -7.29 -5.04 -17.03
C GLY A 102 -8.58 -5.72 -16.56
N SER A 103 -8.65 -6.22 -15.32
CA SER A 103 -9.89 -6.73 -14.72
C SER A 103 -10.66 -5.70 -13.88
N GLY A 104 -10.11 -4.51 -13.66
CA GLY A 104 -10.74 -3.45 -12.87
C GLY A 104 -10.96 -3.77 -11.39
N ARG A 105 -10.27 -4.78 -10.85
CA ARG A 105 -10.44 -5.26 -9.46
C ARG A 105 -9.43 -4.63 -8.51
N MET A 106 -8.24 -4.30 -9.00
CA MET A 106 -7.21 -3.63 -8.21
C MET A 106 -7.27 -2.11 -8.41
N PRO A 107 -7.63 -1.32 -7.37
CA PRO A 107 -7.66 0.14 -7.43
C PRO A 107 -6.27 0.73 -7.22
N MET A 108 -5.34 0.45 -8.15
CA MET A 108 -4.04 1.12 -8.17
C MET A 108 -4.23 2.61 -8.42
N ARG A 109 -3.53 3.46 -7.66
CA ARG A 109 -3.53 4.92 -7.86
C ARG A 109 -3.18 5.24 -9.30
N ASP A 110 -4.03 6.03 -9.93
CA ASP A 110 -3.80 6.52 -11.28
C ASP A 110 -2.87 7.74 -11.25
N PHE A 111 -1.57 7.51 -11.38
CA PHE A 111 -0.58 8.59 -11.42
C PHE A 111 -0.52 9.28 -12.79
N ALA A 112 -0.87 8.56 -13.86
CA ALA A 112 -0.77 9.05 -15.22
C ALA A 112 -2.17 9.26 -15.80
N ALA A 113 -2.53 10.53 -16.06
CA ALA A 113 -3.40 10.78 -17.19
C ALA A 113 -2.79 10.14 -18.45
N PRO A 114 -3.60 9.59 -19.36
CA PRO A 114 -3.24 8.44 -20.18
C PRO A 114 -2.00 8.75 -21.04
N LEU A 115 -0.83 8.29 -20.60
CA LEU A 115 0.22 7.94 -21.55
C LEU A 115 -0.36 6.74 -22.32
N PRO A 116 -0.52 6.82 -23.66
CA PRO A 116 -1.06 5.72 -24.41
C PRO A 116 -0.21 4.47 -24.13
N ALA A 117 -0.78 3.48 -23.47
CA ALA A 117 -0.18 2.17 -23.42
C ALA A 117 -0.08 1.71 -24.86
N LEU A 118 1.14 1.65 -25.40
CA LEU A 118 1.43 1.21 -26.76
C LEU A 118 0.86 -0.20 -26.95
N GLY A 119 -0.36 -0.32 -27.47
CA GLY A 119 -1.00 -1.53 -28.01
C GLY A 119 -1.11 -2.77 -27.11
N ARG A 120 -0.55 -2.77 -25.88
CA ARG A 120 -0.49 -3.97 -25.04
C ARG A 120 -1.73 -4.06 -24.17
N PRO A 121 -2.43 -5.21 -24.15
CA PRO A 121 -3.58 -5.39 -23.27
C PRO A 121 -3.14 -5.21 -21.81
N ALA A 122 -3.95 -4.48 -21.04
CA ALA A 122 -3.70 -4.26 -19.63
C ALA A 122 -3.58 -5.61 -18.89
N PRO A 123 -2.51 -5.83 -18.12
CA PRO A 123 -2.31 -7.10 -17.43
C PRO A 123 -3.42 -7.31 -16.40
N ARG A 124 -3.77 -8.58 -16.19
CA ARG A 124 -4.70 -8.95 -15.12
C ARG A 124 -3.92 -9.11 -13.82
N PHE A 125 -4.41 -8.48 -12.77
CA PHE A 125 -3.86 -8.64 -11.42
C PHE A 125 -4.34 -9.95 -10.80
N GLU A 126 -3.74 -10.31 -9.66
CA GLU A 126 -4.04 -11.53 -8.94
C GLU A 126 -5.53 -11.65 -8.57
N ARG A 127 -6.04 -12.89 -8.62
CA ARG A 127 -7.42 -13.20 -8.23
C ARG A 127 -7.61 -13.14 -6.71
N HIS A 128 -6.58 -13.56 -5.97
CA HIS A 128 -6.55 -13.57 -4.52
C HIS A 128 -5.56 -12.51 -4.05
N VAL A 129 -6.08 -11.30 -3.82
CA VAL A 129 -5.29 -10.20 -3.29
C VAL A 129 -5.10 -10.41 -1.79
N GLN A 130 -3.88 -10.27 -1.30
CA GLN A 130 -3.62 -10.13 0.13
C GLN A 130 -3.35 -8.67 0.45
N VAL A 131 -4.06 -8.18 1.46
CA VAL A 131 -3.89 -6.83 1.99
C VAL A 131 -3.73 -6.89 3.50
N ALA A 132 -3.12 -5.87 4.08
CA ALA A 132 -3.04 -5.66 5.51
C ALA A 132 -3.38 -4.21 5.84
N LEU A 133 -4.24 -4.00 6.83
CA LEU A 133 -4.61 -2.68 7.32
C LEU A 133 -3.72 -2.32 8.52
N LEU A 134 -2.91 -1.28 8.37
CA LEU A 134 -2.15 -0.70 9.46
C LEU A 134 -3.01 0.36 10.18
N TRP A 135 -3.10 0.26 11.51
CA TRP A 135 -3.90 1.16 12.33
C TRP A 135 -3.31 1.34 13.74
N THR A 136 -3.76 2.39 14.44
CA THR A 136 -3.43 2.65 15.85
C THR A 136 -4.69 2.90 16.70
N PRO A 137 -4.59 2.77 18.04
CA PRO A 137 -5.73 3.00 18.93
C PRO A 137 -6.20 4.46 19.02
N HIS A 138 -5.33 5.43 18.69
CA HIS A 138 -5.66 6.85 18.65
C HIS A 138 -5.11 7.49 17.36
N ASP A 139 -5.49 8.74 17.08
CA ASP A 139 -5.08 9.49 15.88
C ASP A 139 -4.32 10.78 16.23
N ARG A 140 -3.42 10.71 17.22
CA ARG A 140 -2.59 11.84 17.63
C ARG A 140 -1.29 11.82 16.82
N ARG A 141 -0.56 12.94 16.86
CA ARG A 141 0.74 13.08 16.17
C ARG A 141 1.74 11.98 16.53
N GLN A 142 1.74 11.53 17.79
CA GLN A 142 2.58 10.41 18.23
C GLN A 142 2.18 9.09 17.56
N ASP A 143 0.87 8.82 17.44
CA ASP A 143 0.37 7.62 16.78
C ASP A 143 0.74 7.59 15.29
N TRP A 144 0.79 8.75 14.63
CA TRP A 144 1.25 8.85 13.24
C TRP A 144 2.72 8.48 13.09
N LEU A 145 3.57 8.92 14.02
CA LEU A 145 4.98 8.54 14.04
C LEU A 145 5.16 7.04 14.29
N CYS A 146 4.45 6.49 15.29
CA CYS A 146 4.44 5.05 15.56
C CYS A 146 3.95 4.25 14.34
N ALA A 147 2.91 4.71 13.65
CA ALA A 147 2.45 4.08 12.42
C ALA A 147 3.52 4.13 11.32
N GLY A 148 4.25 5.24 11.17
CA GLY A 148 5.38 5.33 10.23
C GLY A 148 6.53 4.36 10.55
N GLN A 149 6.88 4.23 11.83
CA GLN A 149 7.91 3.29 12.30
C GLN A 149 7.48 1.83 12.07
N ALA A 150 6.25 1.51 12.47
CA ALA A 150 5.63 0.21 12.24
C ALA A 150 5.58 -0.15 10.76
N LEU A 151 5.15 0.80 9.93
CA LEU A 151 5.10 0.64 8.49
C LEU A 151 6.48 0.25 7.94
N GLN A 152 7.52 1.03 8.24
CA GLN A 152 8.87 0.74 7.76
C GLN A 152 9.30 -0.67 8.18
N ARG A 153 9.11 -1.04 9.45
CA ARG A 153 9.50 -2.36 9.95
C ARG A 153 8.74 -3.49 9.25
N VAL A 154 7.44 -3.35 9.04
CA VAL A 154 6.61 -4.30 8.28
C VAL A 154 7.13 -4.47 6.85
N LEU A 155 7.41 -3.38 6.15
CA LEU A 155 7.88 -3.43 4.75
C LEU A 155 9.25 -4.09 4.63
N LEU A 156 10.16 -3.83 5.59
CA LEU A 156 11.48 -4.46 5.63
C LEU A 156 11.38 -5.94 5.97
N THR A 157 10.54 -6.33 6.94
CA THR A 157 10.28 -7.74 7.27
C THR A 157 9.73 -8.48 6.04
N ALA A 158 8.75 -7.92 5.34
CA ALA A 158 8.23 -8.51 4.10
C ALA A 158 9.34 -8.67 3.05
N THR A 159 10.14 -7.63 2.83
CA THR A 159 11.24 -7.63 1.85
C THR A 159 12.33 -8.65 2.19
N ALA A 160 12.64 -8.84 3.47
CA ALA A 160 13.60 -9.84 3.94
C ALA A 160 13.17 -11.27 3.53
N HIS A 161 11.87 -11.55 3.53
CA HIS A 161 11.27 -12.80 3.07
C HIS A 161 10.96 -12.85 1.57
N GLY A 162 11.43 -11.85 0.80
CA GLY A 162 11.21 -11.78 -0.65
C GLY A 162 9.82 -11.32 -1.08
N VAL A 163 8.94 -10.98 -0.13
CA VAL A 163 7.58 -10.48 -0.40
C VAL A 163 7.64 -9.05 -0.92
N ARG A 164 6.89 -8.76 -1.99
CA ARG A 164 6.74 -7.41 -2.53
C ARG A 164 5.54 -6.72 -1.93
N THR A 165 5.61 -5.41 -1.80
CA THR A 165 4.57 -4.60 -1.15
C THR A 165 4.15 -3.42 -2.03
N SER A 166 2.90 -3.01 -1.88
CA SER A 166 2.30 -1.84 -2.52
C SER A 166 1.44 -1.07 -1.54
N MET A 167 1.36 0.24 -1.72
CA MET A 167 0.74 1.17 -0.78
C MET A 167 -0.58 1.67 -1.35
N LEU A 168 -1.67 1.40 -0.64
CA LEU A 168 -3.02 1.81 -1.00
C LEU A 168 -3.52 2.83 0.04
N HIS A 169 -3.15 4.09 -0.13
CA HIS A 169 -3.44 5.17 0.82
C HIS A 169 -4.74 5.93 0.53
N GLN A 170 -5.40 5.65 -0.59
CA GLN A 170 -6.30 6.62 -1.20
C GLN A 170 -7.60 6.79 -0.41
N ALA A 171 -8.08 5.72 0.23
CA ALA A 171 -9.20 5.79 1.16
C ALA A 171 -8.90 6.67 2.39
N MET A 172 -7.62 6.83 2.77
CA MET A 172 -7.22 7.61 3.94
C MET A 172 -7.22 9.12 3.67
N GLU A 173 -7.27 9.51 2.40
CA GLU A 173 -7.37 10.91 1.97
C GLU A 173 -8.75 11.53 2.26
N TRP A 174 -9.77 10.69 2.48
CA TRP A 174 -11.16 11.11 2.66
C TRP A 174 -11.65 10.70 4.06
N PRO A 175 -12.10 11.63 4.92
CA PRO A 175 -12.45 11.31 6.30
C PRO A 175 -13.53 10.22 6.45
N ASP A 176 -14.55 10.24 5.59
CA ASP A 176 -15.65 9.28 5.56
C ASP A 176 -15.19 7.88 5.11
N LEU A 177 -14.38 7.81 4.05
CA LEU A 177 -13.81 6.54 3.57
C LEU A 177 -12.82 5.97 4.58
N ARG A 178 -11.96 6.81 5.17
CA ARG A 178 -11.01 6.42 6.23
C ARG A 178 -11.75 5.84 7.42
N ALA A 179 -12.82 6.49 7.89
CA ALA A 179 -13.67 5.97 8.96
C ALA A 179 -14.31 4.63 8.56
N ALA A 180 -14.77 4.49 7.31
CA ALA A 180 -15.33 3.23 6.81
C ALA A 180 -14.28 2.10 6.76
N MET A 181 -12.99 2.38 6.61
CA MET A 181 -11.94 1.33 6.62
C MET A 181 -11.91 0.55 7.94
N SER A 182 -12.27 1.16 9.07
CA SER A 182 -12.33 0.50 10.40
C SER A 182 -13.42 -0.56 10.53
N GLY A 183 -14.41 -0.56 9.61
CA GLY A 183 -15.51 -1.52 9.62
C GLY A 183 -16.37 -1.39 10.89
N THR A 184 -16.67 -2.52 11.53
CA THR A 184 -17.47 -2.57 12.77
C THR A 184 -16.66 -2.22 14.02
N ARG A 185 -15.34 -2.11 13.90
CA ARG A 185 -14.45 -1.82 15.04
C ARG A 185 -14.37 -0.32 15.25
N GLN A 186 -15.37 0.21 15.95
CA GLN A 186 -15.35 1.59 16.43
C GLN A 186 -14.12 1.73 17.36
N ARG A 187 -13.24 2.70 17.09
CA ARG A 187 -11.94 3.00 17.78
C ARG A 187 -10.66 2.46 17.13
N HIS A 188 -10.72 1.98 15.89
CA HIS A 188 -9.49 1.81 15.10
C HIS A 188 -9.27 3.07 14.25
N HIS A 189 -8.04 3.58 14.22
CA HIS A 189 -7.64 4.70 13.35
C HIS A 189 -6.75 4.18 12.23
N PRO A 190 -7.30 3.94 11.02
CA PRO A 190 -6.56 3.39 9.89
C PRO A 190 -5.55 4.41 9.36
N HIS A 191 -4.33 3.95 9.10
CA HIS A 191 -3.28 4.78 8.52
C HIS A 191 -3.00 4.41 7.08
N LEU A 192 -3.06 3.13 6.75
CA LEU A 192 -2.68 2.66 5.43
C LEU A 192 -3.19 1.24 5.17
N LEU A 193 -3.59 0.99 3.92
CA LEU A 193 -3.77 -0.36 3.40
C LEU A 193 -2.51 -0.78 2.61
N ILE A 194 -1.94 -1.92 2.95
CA ILE A 194 -0.73 -2.46 2.32
C ILE A 194 -1.14 -3.70 1.53
N ARG A 195 -0.91 -3.72 0.22
CA ARG A 195 -1.01 -4.94 -0.60
C ARG A 195 0.33 -5.66 -0.55
N PHE A 196 0.33 -6.98 -0.44
CA PHE A 196 1.56 -7.77 -0.38
C PHE A 196 1.43 -9.12 -1.10
N GLY A 197 2.53 -9.66 -1.62
CA GLY A 197 2.57 -10.94 -2.34
C GLY A 197 3.79 -11.15 -3.22
#